data_AF-A0A962S8I0-F1
#
_entry.id   AF-A0A962S8I0-F1
#
_cell.length_a   1.000
_cell.length_b   1.000
_cell.length_c   1.000
_cell.angle_alpha   90.00
_cell.angle_beta   90.00
_cell.angle_gamma   90.00
#
_symmetry.space_group_name_H-M   'P 1'
#
loop_
_entity.id
_entity.type
_entity.pdbx_description
1 polymer ?
#
loop_
_entity_poly.entity_id
_entity_poly.type
_entity_poly.pdbx_seq_one_letter_code
_entity_poly.pdbx_strand_id
1 'polypeptide(L)'
;AGLSSLEKQKRDYRIAFKSAHISGQKAAMLADLAIAPIPVSSCTGPIIALGAESNLPELPEYELAMIVTEDANPAIISAADHLRASFAKRRESL
;
A
#
# COMPACT_ATOMS: atom_id res chain seq x y z
N ALA A 1 -1.05 -11.92 -5.54
CA ALA A 1 -1.02 -10.80 -6.50
C ALA A 1 0.40 -10.51 -6.98
N GLY A 2 1.32 -10.05 -6.13
CA GLY A 2 2.69 -9.67 -6.56
C GLY A 2 3.48 -10.78 -7.28
N LEU A 3 3.80 -11.89 -6.60
CA LEU A 3 4.60 -12.98 -7.19
C LEU A 3 3.91 -13.63 -8.40
N SER A 4 2.61 -13.88 -8.30
CA SER A 4 1.82 -14.45 -9.39
C SER A 4 1.84 -13.58 -10.66
N SER A 5 1.97 -12.25 -10.53
CA SER A 5 2.08 -11.37 -11.71
C SER A 5 3.47 -11.45 -12.35
N LEU A 6 4.53 -11.59 -11.55
CA LEU A 6 5.89 -11.83 -12.08
C LEU A 6 5.97 -13.17 -12.83
N GLU A 7 5.34 -14.21 -12.29
CA GLU A 7 5.26 -15.53 -12.92
C GLU A 7 4.51 -15.48 -14.26
N LYS A 8 3.36 -14.79 -14.32
CA LYS A 8 2.60 -14.59 -15.57
C LYS A 8 3.42 -13.86 -16.64
N GLN A 9 4.23 -12.89 -16.24
CA GLN A 9 5.14 -12.15 -17.12
C GLN A 9 6.41 -12.95 -17.46
N LYS A 10 6.61 -14.14 -16.87
CA LYS A 10 7.85 -14.94 -16.96
C LYS A 10 9.09 -14.12 -16.60
N ARG A 11 8.95 -13.23 -15.61
CA ARG A 11 10.04 -12.39 -15.13
C ARG A 11 10.76 -13.11 -14.00
N ASP A 12 12.07 -13.28 -14.16
CA ASP A 12 12.91 -13.87 -13.11
C ASP A 12 12.87 -13.01 -11.84
N TYR A 13 12.75 -13.69 -10.70
CA TYR A 13 12.74 -13.05 -9.39
C TYR A 13 13.37 -13.97 -8.34
N ARG A 14 13.73 -13.38 -7.20
CA ARG A 14 14.12 -14.10 -5.99
C ARG A 14 13.47 -13.45 -4.78
N ILE A 15 13.18 -14.23 -3.75
CA ILE A 15 12.73 -13.68 -2.47
C ILE A 15 13.97 -13.25 -1.68
N ALA A 16 14.28 -11.94 -1.70
CA ALA A 16 15.43 -11.39 -0.98
C ALA A 16 15.18 -11.24 0.53
N PHE A 17 13.94 -10.92 0.91
CA PHE A 17 13.53 -10.71 2.30
C PHE A 17 12.02 -10.93 2.44
N LYS A 18 11.54 -11.37 3.61
CA LYS A 18 10.12 -11.56 3.89
C LYS A 18 9.77 -11.15 5.32
N SER A 19 8.78 -10.30 5.47
CA SER A 19 8.20 -9.86 6.73
C SER A 19 6.69 -9.70 6.60
N ALA A 20 5.97 -9.96 7.69
CA ALA A 20 4.52 -9.72 7.79
C ALA A 20 4.17 -8.23 8.01
N HIS A 21 5.17 -7.36 8.25
CA HIS A 21 4.95 -5.95 8.56
C HIS A 21 5.57 -5.04 7.49
N ILE A 22 4.82 -4.01 7.08
CA ILE A 22 5.29 -3.00 6.12
C ILE A 22 6.57 -2.32 6.61
N SER A 23 6.72 -2.08 7.92
CA SER A 23 7.94 -1.52 8.50
C SER A 23 9.19 -2.35 8.20
N GLY A 24 9.10 -3.68 8.29
CA GLY A 24 10.20 -4.58 7.94
C GLY A 24 10.52 -4.57 6.45
N GLN A 25 9.49 -4.51 5.61
CA GLN A 25 9.67 -4.37 4.15
C GLN A 25 10.35 -3.05 3.80
N LYS A 26 9.94 -1.95 4.45
CA LYS A 26 10.59 -0.63 4.31
C LYS A 26 12.03 -0.67 4.76
N ALA A 27 12.35 -1.31 5.87
CA ALA A 27 13.74 -1.44 6.33
C ALA A 27 14.62 -2.15 5.28
N ALA A 28 14.13 -3.20 4.63
CA ALA A 28 14.86 -3.89 3.57
C ALA A 28 15.08 -3.00 2.33
N MET A 29 14.09 -2.19 1.94
CA MET A 29 14.24 -1.22 0.84
C MET A 29 15.24 -0.11 1.18
N LEU A 30 15.17 0.42 2.41
CA LEU A 30 16.07 1.48 2.88
C LEU A 30 17.52 1.01 3.03
N ALA A 31 17.72 -0.28 3.30
CA ALA A 31 19.03 -0.93 3.35
C ALA A 31 19.53 -1.39 1.97
N ASP A 32 18.82 -1.06 0.88
CA ASP A 32 19.13 -1.45 -0.50
C ASP A 32 19.21 -2.98 -0.71
N LEU A 33 18.42 -3.73 0.06
CA LEU A 33 18.41 -5.20 0.00
C LEU A 33 17.34 -5.75 -0.95
N ALA A 34 16.28 -5.00 -1.19
CA ALA A 34 15.11 -5.44 -1.94
C ALA A 34 14.31 -4.28 -2.54
N ILE A 35 13.55 -4.58 -3.59
CA ILE A 35 12.34 -3.82 -3.98
C ILE A 35 11.11 -4.58 -3.47
N ALA A 36 10.02 -3.87 -3.17
CA ALA A 36 8.81 -4.52 -2.66
C ALA A 36 7.52 -3.84 -3.16
N PRO A 37 6.43 -4.60 -3.37
CA PRO A 37 5.11 -4.02 -3.54
C PRO A 37 4.62 -3.48 -2.19
N ILE A 38 4.37 -2.16 -2.12
CA ILE A 38 3.78 -1.50 -0.95
C ILE A 38 2.66 -0.55 -1.37
N PRO A 39 1.71 -0.22 -0.48
CA PRO A 39 0.74 0.84 -0.74
C PRO A 39 1.42 2.16 -1.11
N VAL A 40 0.82 2.91 -2.03
CA VAL A 40 1.31 4.26 -2.41
C VAL A 40 1.43 5.16 -1.18
N SER A 41 0.49 5.08 -0.23
CA SER A 41 0.54 5.83 1.03
C SER A 41 1.74 5.49 1.93
N SER A 42 2.40 4.34 1.71
CA SER A 42 3.60 3.89 2.42
C SER A 42 4.90 4.23 1.70
N CYS A 43 4.82 4.64 0.42
CA CYS A 43 5.94 5.13 -0.39
C CYS A 43 6.29 6.56 0.02
N THR A 44 7.02 6.68 1.13
CA THR A 44 7.37 7.96 1.73
C THR A 44 8.85 8.02 2.07
N GLY A 45 9.38 9.25 2.22
CA GLY A 45 10.78 9.48 2.53
C GLY A 45 11.67 9.12 1.33
N PRO A 46 12.79 8.42 1.52
CA PRO A 46 13.74 8.10 0.44
C PRO A 46 13.32 6.86 -0.38
N ILE A 47 12.12 6.32 -0.16
CA ILE A 47 11.58 5.24 -0.99
C ILE A 47 10.99 5.84 -2.26
N ILE A 48 11.44 5.34 -3.40
CA ILE A 48 11.06 5.83 -4.73
C ILE A 48 10.15 4.80 -5.40
N ALA A 49 9.05 5.27 -5.99
CA ALA A 49 8.18 4.43 -6.80
C ALA A 49 8.88 4.12 -8.14
N LEU A 50 8.86 2.84 -8.54
CA LEU A 50 9.41 2.40 -9.82
C LEU A 50 8.38 2.60 -10.93
N GLY A 51 8.81 3.18 -12.06
CA GLY A 51 7.95 3.44 -13.22
C GLY A 51 7.94 2.29 -14.23
N ALA A 52 7.25 2.51 -15.35
CA ALA A 52 7.06 1.53 -16.42
C ALA A 52 8.39 1.04 -17.03
N GLU A 53 9.43 1.87 -17.01
CA GLU A 53 10.78 1.53 -17.47
C GLU A 53 11.42 0.38 -16.70
N SER A 54 10.95 0.10 -15.48
CA SER A 54 11.44 -1.00 -14.66
C SER A 54 10.95 -2.38 -15.15
N ASN A 55 10.01 -2.41 -16.11
CA ASN A 55 9.40 -3.62 -16.67
C ASN A 55 8.83 -4.56 -15.58
N LEU A 56 8.31 -3.96 -14.51
CA LEU A 56 7.61 -4.66 -13.43
C LEU A 56 6.10 -4.69 -13.73
N PRO A 57 5.38 -5.72 -13.29
CA PRO A 57 3.94 -5.78 -13.45
C PRO A 57 3.27 -4.68 -12.63
N GLU A 58 2.17 -4.15 -13.15
CA GLU A 58 1.32 -3.23 -12.39
C GLU A 58 0.79 -3.89 -11.12
N LEU A 59 0.74 -3.10 -10.05
CA LEU A 59 0.14 -3.53 -8.80
C LEU A 59 -1.37 -3.30 -8.85
N PRO A 60 -2.19 -4.24 -8.34
CA PRO A 60 -3.62 -4.04 -8.28
C PRO A 60 -3.96 -2.93 -7.28
N GLU A 61 -5.07 -2.26 -7.53
CA GLU A 61 -5.69 -1.37 -6.55
C GLU A 61 -6.37 -2.16 -5.42
N TYR A 62 -6.57 -1.49 -4.29
CA TYR A 62 -7.35 -2.03 -3.19
C TYR A 62 -8.15 -0.90 -2.53
N GLU A 63 -9.28 -1.28 -1.94
CA GLU A 63 -10.15 -0.34 -1.26
C GLU A 63 -9.92 -0.39 0.26
N LEU A 64 -10.01 0.78 0.89
CA LEU A 64 -10.07 0.89 2.34
C LEU A 64 -11.51 1.20 2.75
N ALA A 65 -12.13 0.30 3.49
CA ALA A 65 -13.50 0.46 3.98
C ALA A 65 -13.52 0.76 5.49
N MET A 66 -14.58 1.43 5.92
CA MET A 66 -14.88 1.67 7.33
C MET A 66 -16.20 0.98 7.67
N ILE A 67 -16.22 0.26 8.78
CA ILE A 67 -17.42 -0.37 9.33
C ILE A 67 -17.82 0.41 10.58
N VAL A 68 -19.08 0.82 10.64
CA VAL A 68 -19.69 1.48 11.79
C VAL A 68 -20.91 0.65 12.19
N THR A 69 -21.05 0.34 13.48
CA THR A 69 -22.22 -0.38 13.99
C THR A 69 -23.48 0.45 13.85
N GLU A 70 -24.63 -0.20 13.64
CA GLU A 70 -25.92 0.47 13.44
C GLU A 70 -26.33 1.31 14.66
N ASP A 71 -26.03 0.84 15.87
CA ASP A 71 -26.35 1.52 17.14
C ASP A 71 -25.21 2.42 17.66
N ALA A 72 -24.42 3.00 16.76
CA ALA A 72 -23.29 3.84 17.12
C ALA A 72 -23.74 5.10 17.88
N ASN A 73 -23.09 5.39 19.00
CA ASN A 73 -23.36 6.62 19.75
C ASN A 73 -22.83 7.87 19.00
N PRO A 74 -23.25 9.09 19.40
CA PRO A 74 -22.85 10.32 18.71
C PRO A 74 -21.34 10.56 18.60
N ALA A 75 -20.54 10.10 19.58
CA ALA A 75 -19.08 10.25 19.53
C ALA A 75 -18.45 9.36 18.45
N ILE A 76 -18.95 8.12 18.30
CA ILE A 76 -18.52 7.21 17.23
C ILE A 76 -18.90 7.79 15.85
N ILE A 77 -20.13 8.29 15.70
CA ILE A 77 -20.60 8.91 14.46
C ILE A 77 -19.71 10.10 14.10
N SER A 78 -19.44 11.00 15.05
CA SER A 78 -18.59 12.17 14.84
C SER A 78 -17.18 11.79 14.40
N ALA A 79 -16.57 10.78 15.04
CA ALA A 79 -15.27 10.27 14.63
C ALA A 79 -15.29 9.66 13.22
N ALA A 80 -16.32 8.88 12.89
CA ALA A 80 -16.50 8.28 11.57
C ALA A 80 -16.64 9.36 10.47
N ASP A 81 -17.44 10.39 10.72
CA ASP A 81 -17.63 11.50 9.78
C ASP A 81 -16.34 12.30 9.57
N HIS A 82 -15.59 12.55 10.64
CA HIS A 82 -14.29 13.21 10.54
C HIS A 82 -13.30 12.40 9.70
N LEU A 83 -13.25 11.08 9.90
CA LEU A 83 -12.40 10.19 9.12
C LEU A 83 -12.84 10.14 7.65
N ARG A 84 -14.15 10.01 7.36
CA ARG A 84 -14.67 10.08 5.98
C ARG A 84 -14.28 11.39 5.29
N ALA A 85 -14.46 12.52 5.96
CA ALA A 85 -14.10 13.83 5.43
C ALA A 85 -12.59 13.94 5.14
N SER A 86 -11.75 13.42 6.05
CA SER A 86 -10.30 13.42 5.90
C SER A 86 -9.82 12.57 4.71
N PHE A 87 -10.41 11.39 4.52
CA PHE A 87 -10.07 10.51 3.40
C PHE A 87 -10.67 10.98 2.06
N ALA A 88 -11.84 11.64 2.07
CA ALA A 88 -12.40 12.26 0.86
C ALA A 88 -11.48 13.35 0.31
N LYS A 89 -11.00 14.26 1.17
CA LYS A 89 -10.01 15.29 0.78
C LYS A 89 -8.72 14.69 0.22
N ARG A 90 -8.26 13.58 0.81
CA ARG A 90 -7.03 12.90 0.35
C ARG A 90 -7.18 12.30 -1.05
N ARG A 91 -8.38 11.85 -1.42
CA ARG A 91 -8.67 11.33 -2.76
C ARG A 91 -8.57 12.42 -3.84
N GLU A 92 -8.95 13.64 -3.51
CA GLU A 92 -8.89 14.78 -4.45
C GLU A 92 -7.45 15.30 -4.66
N SER A 93 -6.52 14.93 -3.77
CA SER A 93 -5.11 15.36 -3.81
C SER A 93 -4.14 14.34 -4.40
N LEU A 94 -4.64 13.16 -4.77
CA LEU A 94 -3.89 12.08 -5.43
C LEU A 94 -4.18 12.12 -6.93
#